data_AF-A0A0B4CZM4-F1
#
_entry.id   AF-A0A0B4CZM4-F1
#
_cell.length_a   1.000
_cell.length_b   1.000
_cell.length_c   1.000
_cell.angle_alpha   90.00
_cell.angle_beta   90.00
_cell.angle_gamma   90.00
#
_symmetry.space_group_name_H-M   'P 1'
#
loop_
_entity.id
_entity.type
_entity.pdbx_description
1 polymer ?
#
loop_
_entity_poly.entity_id
_entity_poly.type
_entity_poly.pdbx_seq_one_letter_code
_entity_poly.pdbx_strand_id
1 'polypeptide(L)'
;MSQGYLNQPRVTARVLTYRPIYILGEVNRPGEYPYLPDLTVLNAVATAQGFTYRANTRRVFVRRAGSQVEEAQPLTADARVSPGDTLRIGERYF
;
A
#
# COMPACT_ATOMS: atom_id res chain seq x y z
N MET A 1 -38.91 -16.29 30.81
CA MET A 1 -38.08 -17.28 30.09
C MET A 1 -38.45 -17.23 28.62
N SER A 2 -37.56 -16.77 27.75
CA SER A 2 -37.66 -16.99 26.30
C SER A 2 -36.25 -17.09 25.73
N GLN A 3 -35.86 -18.34 25.51
CA GLN A 3 -34.59 -18.80 25.02
C GLN A 3 -34.63 -18.68 23.48
N GLY A 4 -33.95 -17.67 22.93
CA GLY A 4 -33.87 -17.42 21.49
C GLY A 4 -32.55 -17.93 20.93
N TYR A 5 -32.62 -19.04 20.19
CA TYR A 5 -31.52 -19.71 19.51
C TYR A 5 -30.66 -18.76 18.65
N LEU A 6 -29.34 -18.77 18.87
CA LEU A 6 -28.35 -18.48 17.84
C LEU A 6 -27.70 -19.80 17.43
N ASN A 7 -28.34 -20.47 16.47
CA ASN A 7 -27.80 -21.62 15.78
C ASN A 7 -26.49 -21.21 15.10
N GLN A 8 -25.38 -21.81 15.55
CA GLN A 8 -24.04 -21.82 14.96
C GLN A 8 -23.90 -21.04 13.65
N PRO A 9 -23.60 -19.73 13.68
CA PRO A 9 -23.42 -18.97 12.45
C PRO A 9 -22.17 -19.49 11.74
N ARG A 10 -22.36 -20.17 10.61
CA ARG A 10 -21.28 -20.44 9.67
C ARG A 10 -20.99 -19.16 8.89
N VAL A 11 -20.11 -18.32 9.44
CA VAL A 11 -19.68 -17.09 8.76
C VAL A 11 -18.60 -17.45 7.73
N THR A 12 -18.89 -17.26 6.44
CA THR A 12 -17.88 -17.30 5.38
C THR A 12 -17.52 -15.86 5.02
N ALA A 13 -16.42 -15.33 5.54
CA ALA A 13 -15.91 -14.03 5.10
C ALA A 13 -15.14 -14.20 3.79
N ARG A 14 -15.73 -13.80 2.65
CA ARG A 14 -14.98 -13.57 1.42
C ARG A 14 -14.42 -12.16 1.47
N VAL A 15 -13.10 -11.99 1.36
CA VAL A 15 -12.50 -10.65 1.15
C VAL A 15 -12.96 -10.18 -0.22
N LEU A 16 -13.99 -9.33 -0.27
CA LEU A 16 -14.50 -8.82 -1.55
C LEU A 16 -13.48 -7.88 -2.22
N THR A 17 -12.70 -7.13 -1.43
CA THR A 17 -11.65 -6.23 -1.95
C THR A 17 -10.67 -5.87 -0.83
N TYR A 18 -9.38 -5.89 -1.11
CA TYR A 18 -8.36 -5.33 -0.20
C TYR A 18 -8.49 -3.80 -0.15
N ARG A 19 -8.05 -3.19 0.96
CA ARG A 19 -7.91 -1.73 1.03
C ARG A 19 -6.93 -1.27 -0.05
N PRO A 20 -7.26 -0.21 -0.82
CA PRO A 20 -6.37 0.32 -1.83
C PRO A 20 -5.09 0.87 -1.19
N ILE A 21 -4.07 1.04 -2.01
CA ILE A 21 -2.82 1.73 -1.64
C ILE A 21 -2.79 3.11 -2.31
N TYR A 22 -1.98 4.00 -1.76
CA TYR A 22 -1.81 5.35 -2.30
C TYR A 22 -0.34 5.55 -2.66
N ILE A 23 -0.09 6.11 -3.84
CA ILE A 23 1.27 6.40 -4.34
C ILE A 23 1.37 7.89 -4.59
N LEU A 24 2.33 8.54 -3.92
CA LEU A 24 2.51 9.99 -3.90
C LEU A 24 3.94 10.37 -4.27
N GLY A 25 4.13 11.64 -4.66
CA GLY A 25 5.44 12.22 -4.96
C GLY A 25 5.94 11.87 -6.35
N GLU A 26 7.22 11.53 -6.45
CA GLU A 26 7.98 11.41 -7.70
C GLU A 26 7.71 10.11 -8.48
N VAL A 27 6.46 9.92 -8.88
CA VAL A 27 5.99 8.93 -9.87
C VAL A 27 5.24 9.63 -10.99
N ASN A 28 5.18 9.03 -12.18
CA ASN A 28 4.55 9.67 -13.35
C ASN A 28 3.04 9.82 -13.20
N ARG A 29 2.39 8.91 -12.46
CA ARG A 29 0.96 8.99 -12.16
C ARG A 29 0.68 8.74 -10.67
N PRO A 30 0.75 9.76 -9.81
CA PRO A 30 0.36 9.61 -8.41
C PRO A 30 -1.15 9.38 -8.29
N GLY A 31 -1.58 8.69 -7.23
CA GLY A 31 -2.99 8.41 -6.98
C GLY A 31 -3.25 7.14 -6.18
N GLU A 32 -4.52 6.72 -6.21
CA GLU A 32 -5.01 5.49 -5.58
C GLU A 32 -4.87 4.30 -6.54
N TYR A 33 -4.39 3.17 -6.03
CA TYR A 33 -4.21 1.93 -6.78
C TYR A 33 -4.78 0.73 -6.01
N PRO A 34 -5.38 -0.25 -6.70
CA PRO A 34 -5.82 -1.48 -6.06
C PRO A 34 -4.62 -2.24 -5.50
N TYR A 35 -4.76 -2.78 -4.30
CA TYR A 35 -3.77 -3.68 -3.74
C TYR A 35 -3.85 -5.05 -4.43
N LEU A 36 -2.68 -5.61 -4.74
CA LEU A 36 -2.52 -6.97 -5.23
C LEU A 36 -1.72 -7.79 -4.21
N PRO A 37 -1.99 -9.09 -4.04
CA PRO A 37 -1.14 -9.96 -3.24
C PRO A 37 0.32 -9.90 -3.69
N ASP A 38 1.25 -9.98 -2.72
CA ASP A 38 2.70 -9.91 -2.94
C ASP A 38 3.20 -8.64 -3.64
N LEU A 39 2.42 -7.55 -3.56
CA LEU A 39 2.82 -6.26 -4.12
C LEU A 39 4.05 -5.69 -3.41
N THR A 40 5.05 -5.34 -4.20
CA THR A 40 6.26 -4.64 -3.75
C THR A 40 6.18 -3.16 -4.13
N VAL A 41 6.98 -2.32 -3.48
CA VAL A 41 7.01 -0.88 -3.78
C VAL A 41 7.41 -0.64 -5.23
N LEU A 42 8.39 -1.39 -5.77
CA LEU A 42 8.79 -1.26 -7.18
C LEU A 42 7.65 -1.63 -8.14
N ASN A 43 6.93 -2.72 -7.87
CA ASN A 43 5.78 -3.12 -8.68
C ASN A 43 4.65 -2.09 -8.61
N ALA A 44 4.41 -1.52 -7.43
CA ALA A 44 3.44 -0.42 -7.25
C ALA A 44 3.86 0.84 -8.04
N VAL A 45 5.14 1.19 -8.07
CA VAL A 45 5.60 2.31 -8.90
C VAL A 45 5.46 2.00 -10.39
N ALA A 46 5.67 0.75 -10.81
CA ALA A 46 5.46 0.35 -12.20
C ALA A 46 4.00 0.54 -12.64
N THR A 47 3.02 0.23 -11.77
CA THR A 47 1.60 0.51 -12.07
C THR A 47 1.29 2.01 -12.11
N ALA A 48 2.05 2.81 -11.37
CA ALA A 48 2.04 4.29 -11.43
C ALA A 48 2.81 4.89 -12.62
N GLN A 49 3.02 4.11 -13.69
CA GLN A 49 3.76 4.50 -14.90
C GLN A 49 5.24 4.82 -14.67
N GLY A 50 5.84 4.29 -13.60
CA GLY A 50 7.26 4.45 -13.30
C GLY A 50 7.59 5.75 -12.55
N PHE A 51 8.87 5.87 -12.23
CA PHE A 51 9.42 7.05 -11.56
C PHE A 51 9.48 8.27 -12.49
N THR A 52 9.39 9.47 -11.91
CA THR A 52 9.83 10.68 -12.61
C THR A 52 11.36 10.71 -12.67
N TYR A 53 11.92 11.61 -13.48
CA TYR A 53 13.38 11.80 -13.57
C TYR A 53 14.01 12.37 -12.28
N ARG A 54 13.20 12.95 -11.38
CA ARG A 54 13.64 13.55 -10.12
C ARG A 54 13.56 12.58 -8.95
N ALA A 55 12.97 11.40 -9.13
CA ALA A 55 12.75 10.45 -8.05
C ALA A 55 14.04 10.02 -7.34
N ASN A 56 13.95 9.89 -6.02
CA ASN A 56 14.93 9.18 -5.21
C ASN A 56 14.65 7.68 -5.28
N THR A 57 15.47 6.95 -6.04
CA THR A 57 15.36 5.49 -6.20
C THR A 57 16.09 4.69 -5.12
N ARG A 58 16.56 5.33 -4.03
CA ARG A 58 17.24 4.66 -2.92
C ARG A 58 16.37 4.50 -1.68
N ARG A 59 15.38 5.37 -1.51
CA ARG A 59 14.49 5.38 -0.34
C ARG A 59 13.06 5.64 -0.74
N VAL A 60 12.16 4.93 -0.09
CA VAL A 60 10.72 5.19 -0.11
C VAL A 60 10.29 5.54 1.30
N PHE A 61 9.29 6.39 1.41
CA PHE A 61 8.65 6.62 2.68
C PHE A 61 7.30 5.89 2.71
N VAL A 62 7.10 5.07 3.74
CA VAL A 62 5.92 4.21 3.87
C VAL A 62 5.17 4.61 5.12
N ARG A 63 3.90 4.99 4.96
CA ARG A 63 2.96 5.12 6.08
C ARG A 63 2.00 3.93 6.04
N ARG A 64 2.11 3.06 7.05
CA ARG A 64 1.26 1.88 7.18
C ARG A 64 -0.18 2.25 7.51
N ALA A 65 -1.14 1.42 7.11
CA ALA A 65 -2.54 1.60 7.46
C ALA A 65 -2.73 1.73 8.99
N GLY A 66 -3.38 2.81 9.43
CA GLY A 66 -3.59 3.10 10.86
C GLY A 66 -2.42 3.78 11.58
N SER A 67 -1.26 3.90 10.93
CA SER A 67 -0.15 4.72 11.44
C SER A 67 -0.30 6.18 10.99
N GLN A 68 0.06 7.09 11.89
CA GLN A 68 0.26 8.51 11.56
C GLN A 68 1.72 8.82 11.20
N VAL A 69 2.63 7.89 11.49
CA VAL A 69 4.06 8.04 11.25
C VAL A 69 4.42 7.47 9.90
N GLU A 70 5.22 8.23 9.17
CA GLU A 70 5.80 7.81 7.91
C GLU A 70 7.25 7.39 8.12
N GLU A 71 7.60 6.17 7.71
CA GLU A 71 8.91 5.59 7.94
C GLU A 71 9.71 5.54 6.65
N ALA A 72 10.96 6.00 6.70
CA ALA A 72 11.88 5.86 5.59
C ALA A 72 12.44 4.44 5.54
N GLN A 73 12.28 3.78 4.39
CA GLN A 73 12.77 2.43 4.15
C GLN A 73 13.65 2.42 2.88
N PRO A 74 14.70 1.58 2.83
CA PRO A 74 15.44 1.33 1.60
C PRO A 74 14.49 0.88 0.48
N LEU A 75 14.65 1.45 -0.72
CA LEU A 75 13.88 1.00 -1.88
C LEU A 75 14.56 -0.23 -2.48
N THR A 76 14.20 -1.40 -1.97
CA THR A 76 14.68 -2.70 -2.43
C THR A 76 13.58 -3.47 -3.16
N ALA A 77 13.96 -4.50 -3.91
CA ALA A 77 13.00 -5.31 -4.68
C ALA A 77 12.01 -6.09 -3.81
N ASP A 78 12.39 -6.37 -2.56
CA ASP A 78 11.60 -7.09 -1.56
C ASP A 78 10.80 -6.17 -0.62
N ALA A 79 10.86 -4.84 -0.81
CA ALA A 79 10.09 -3.89 0.01
C ALA A 79 8.58 -4.13 -0.18
N ARG A 80 7.93 -4.78 0.81
CA ARG A 80 6.54 -5.19 0.74
C ARG A 80 5.56 -4.07 1.08
N VAL A 81 4.51 -3.99 0.28
CA VAL A 81 3.36 -3.12 0.50
C VAL A 81 2.25 -3.92 1.17
N SER A 82 1.51 -3.29 2.07
CA SER A 82 0.33 -3.85 2.72
C SER A 82 -0.93 -3.11 2.29
N PRO A 83 -2.13 -3.73 2.39
CA PRO A 83 -3.38 -3.06 2.10
C PRO A 83 -3.56 -1.79 2.94
N GLY A 84 -3.91 -0.67 2.30
CA GLY A 84 -4.10 0.62 2.98
C GLY A 84 -2.83 1.45 3.19
N ASP A 85 -1.67 0.98 2.72
CA ASP A 85 -0.43 1.74 2.82
C ASP A 85 -0.43 2.98 1.93
N THR A 86 0.33 3.99 2.37
CA THR A 86 0.70 5.14 1.54
C THR A 86 2.20 5.12 1.28
N LEU A 87 2.56 5.11 0.00
CA LEU A 87 3.92 5.10 -0.49
C LEU A 87 4.24 6.50 -1.03
N ARG A 88 5.26 7.16 -0.47
CA ARG A 88 5.72 8.45 -0.96
C ARG A 88 7.13 8.33 -1.51
N ILE A 89 7.29 8.65 -2.78
CA ILE A 89 8.59 8.72 -3.45
C ILE A 89 9.09 10.17 -3.35
N GLY A 90 10.20 10.37 -2.66
CA GLY A 90 10.80 11.70 -2.52
C GLY A 90 11.60 12.11 -3.75
N GLU A 91 11.92 13.41 -3.85
CA GLU A 91 12.89 13.92 -4.82
C GLU A 91 14.32 13.54 -4.42
N ARG A 92 15.21 13.42 -5.42
CA ARG A 92 16.64 13.28 -5.22
C ARG A 92 17.21 14.62 -4.76
N TYR A 93 17.80 14.65 -3.57
CA TYR A 93 18.64 15.76 -3.13
C TYR A 93 20.06 15.52 -3.67
N PHE A 94 20.64 16.54 -4.30
CA PHE A 94 21.99 16.55 -4.86
C PHE A 94 23.01 17.09 -3.86
#